data_AF-A0A662YD23-F1
#
_entry.id   AF-A0A662YD23-F1
#
_cell.length_a   1.000
_cell.length_b   1.000
_cell.length_c   1.000
_cell.angle_alpha   90.00
_cell.angle_beta   90.00
_cell.angle_gamma   90.00
#
_symmetry.space_group_name_H-M   'P 1'
#
loop_
_entity.id
_entity.type
_entity.pdbx_description
1 polymer ?
#
loop_
_entity_poly.entity_id
_entity_poly.type
_entity_poly.pdbx_seq_one_letter_code
_entity_poly.pdbx_strand_id
1 'polypeptide(L)'
;AMSAALGARVLFAVMATALMVLRVASYPDFVSQVPNGANVPGAPEIGHVPHDWPERNAFGQDFDDAGREWTQQLCEADSDEDGQTNGQELGDPCCEWSELSDRPPRWTDGVSHPGDPSKTSDPSRWASIRCEAEAGGKSEL
;
A
#
# COMPACT_ATOMS: atom_id res chain seq x y z
N ALA A 1 25.10 19.94 -54.17
CA ALA A 1 24.91 18.74 -53.33
C ALA A 1 25.13 19.12 -51.85
N MET A 2 24.15 19.75 -51.22
CA MET A 2 24.16 20.13 -49.80
C MET A 2 22.73 20.03 -49.28
N SER A 3 22.13 18.84 -49.32
CA SER A 3 20.79 18.66 -48.75
C SER A 3 20.53 17.18 -48.50
N ALA A 4 21.10 16.66 -47.41
CA ALA A 4 20.77 15.32 -46.90
C ALA A 4 21.31 15.10 -45.48
N ALA A 5 22.44 15.73 -45.12
CA ALA A 5 23.15 15.40 -43.88
C ALA A 5 22.65 16.12 -42.61
N LEU A 6 21.88 17.21 -42.72
CA LEU A 6 21.35 17.94 -41.54
C LEU A 6 20.01 17.40 -41.04
N GLY A 7 19.16 16.85 -41.92
CA GLY A 7 17.82 16.37 -41.55
C GLY A 7 17.85 15.12 -40.66
N ALA A 8 18.75 14.17 -40.96
CA ALA A 8 18.82 12.91 -40.22
C ALA A 8 19.35 13.08 -38.79
N ARG A 9 20.25 14.02 -38.52
CA ARG A 9 20.84 14.22 -37.18
C ARG A 9 19.91 14.92 -36.20
N VAL A 10 19.04 15.81 -36.69
CA VAL A 10 18.05 16.51 -35.85
C VAL A 10 16.87 15.59 -35.53
N LEU A 11 16.46 14.72 -36.47
CA LEU A 11 15.38 13.75 -36.24
C LEU A 11 15.74 12.68 -35.20
N PHE A 12 17.00 12.23 -35.15
CA PHE A 12 17.46 11.31 -34.10
C PHE A 12 17.58 11.98 -32.73
N ALA A 13 17.93 13.26 -32.67
CA ALA A 13 18.04 13.99 -31.39
C ALA A 13 16.66 14.30 -30.76
N VAL A 14 15.61 14.51 -31.57
CA VAL A 14 14.25 14.80 -31.08
C VAL A 14 13.48 13.51 -30.71
N MET A 15 13.76 12.38 -31.36
CA MET A 15 13.16 11.08 -31.01
C MET A 15 13.78 10.42 -29.77
N ALA A 16 15.04 10.73 -29.42
CA ALA A 16 15.72 10.18 -28.25
C ALA A 16 15.34 10.87 -26.92
N THR A 17 14.70 12.05 -26.98
CA THR A 17 14.17 12.76 -25.80
C THR A 17 12.73 12.39 -25.46
N ALA A 18 12.09 11.50 -26.23
CA ALA A 18 10.74 11.05 -25.97
C ALA A 18 10.74 9.84 -25.02
N LEU A 19 10.12 10.03 -23.85
CA LEU A 19 9.55 9.00 -22.97
C LEU A 19 10.51 8.24 -22.03
N MET A 20 11.24 8.96 -21.19
CA MET A 20 11.46 8.47 -19.81
C MET A 20 10.60 9.31 -18.87
N VAL A 21 9.27 9.12 -18.94
CA VAL A 21 8.40 9.54 -17.84
C VAL A 21 8.60 8.51 -16.74
N LEU A 22 9.62 8.72 -15.89
CA LEU A 22 9.70 8.00 -14.63
C LEU A 22 8.46 8.40 -13.84
N ARG A 23 7.50 7.48 -13.71
CA ARG A 23 6.42 7.62 -12.74
C ARG A 23 7.07 7.46 -11.37
N VAL A 24 7.44 8.58 -10.76
CA VAL A 24 7.64 8.63 -9.32
C VAL A 24 6.25 8.53 -8.73
N ALA A 25 5.90 7.37 -8.17
CA ALA A 25 4.71 7.25 -7.34
C ALA A 25 4.85 8.27 -6.22
N SER A 26 3.94 9.25 -6.22
CA SER A 26 3.96 10.34 -5.27
C SER A 26 3.38 9.88 -3.94
N TYR A 27 3.74 10.55 -2.85
CA TYR A 27 3.32 10.20 -1.50
C TYR A 27 1.81 9.90 -1.32
N PRO A 28 0.87 10.64 -1.95
CA PRO A 28 -0.56 10.33 -1.90
C PRO A 28 -0.93 8.96 -2.49
N ASP A 29 -0.13 8.43 -3.42
CA ASP A 29 -0.42 7.17 -4.10
C ASP A 29 -0.21 5.96 -3.16
N PHE A 30 0.72 6.04 -2.20
CA PHE A 30 0.99 4.92 -1.28
C PHE A 30 -0.04 4.79 -0.16
N VAL A 31 -0.57 5.92 0.31
CA VAL A 31 -1.64 5.92 1.32
C VAL A 31 -2.90 5.23 0.80
N SER A 32 -3.16 5.28 -0.52
CA SER A 32 -4.25 4.55 -1.16
C SER A 32 -3.95 3.07 -1.47
N GLN A 33 -2.70 2.63 -1.34
CA GLN A 33 -2.29 1.24 -1.61
C GLN A 33 -2.49 0.31 -0.41
N VAL A 34 -3.02 0.81 0.70
CA VAL A 34 -3.37 0.02 1.90
C VAL A 34 -4.79 0.35 2.35
N PRO A 35 -5.52 -0.58 2.99
CA PRO A 35 -6.88 -0.33 3.45
C PRO A 35 -6.87 0.79 4.50
N ASN A 36 -7.84 1.69 4.43
CA ASN A 36 -8.01 2.80 5.37
C ASN A 36 -6.78 3.70 5.59
N GLY A 37 -5.77 3.69 4.70
CA GLY A 37 -4.54 4.43 4.93
C GLY A 37 -4.75 5.93 5.17
N ALA A 38 -5.74 6.53 4.50
CA ALA A 38 -6.11 7.94 4.69
C ALA A 38 -7.05 8.20 5.89
N ASN A 39 -7.53 7.15 6.54
CA ASN A 39 -8.52 7.20 7.63
C ASN A 39 -7.89 7.01 9.01
N VAL A 40 -6.57 6.79 9.10
CA VAL A 40 -5.87 6.63 10.38
C VAL A 40 -5.86 7.95 11.15
N PRO A 41 -6.39 8.01 12.40
CA PRO A 41 -6.53 9.26 13.14
C PRO A 41 -5.19 9.95 13.41
N GLY A 42 -5.06 11.20 12.93
CA GLY A 42 -3.88 12.02 13.21
C GLY A 42 -2.60 11.58 12.49
N ALA A 43 -2.70 10.68 11.52
CA ALA A 43 -1.56 10.16 10.77
C ALA A 43 -1.79 10.29 9.25
N PRO A 44 -1.56 11.49 8.69
CA PRO A 44 -1.54 11.67 7.24
C PRO A 44 -0.42 10.87 6.57
N GLU A 45 0.56 10.43 7.37
CA GLU A 45 1.77 9.75 6.92
C GLU A 45 2.03 8.40 7.59
N ILE A 46 1.09 7.46 7.45
CA ILE A 46 1.06 6.16 8.15
C ILE A 46 2.33 5.29 8.08
N GLY A 47 3.19 5.48 7.07
CA GLY A 47 4.44 4.75 6.88
C GLY A 47 5.71 5.50 7.32
N HIS A 48 5.59 6.68 7.92
CA HIS A 48 6.72 7.51 8.32
C HIS A 48 6.70 7.86 9.80
N VAL A 49 7.89 8.20 10.31
CA VAL A 49 8.01 8.83 11.64
C VAL A 49 7.46 10.26 11.53
N PRO A 50 6.50 10.66 12.38
CA PRO A 50 5.91 12.00 12.29
C PRO A 50 6.98 13.10 12.37
N HIS A 51 6.90 14.07 11.46
CA HIS A 51 7.83 15.20 11.35
C HIS A 51 9.29 14.85 10.99
N ASP A 52 9.62 13.59 10.72
CA ASP A 52 10.99 13.15 10.38
C ASP A 52 11.05 12.52 8.98
N TRP A 53 10.95 13.37 7.96
CA TRP A 53 11.11 12.96 6.57
C TRP A 53 12.60 12.85 6.22
N PRO A 54 13.10 11.71 5.68
CA PRO A 54 12.37 10.62 5.03
C PRO A 54 12.26 9.32 5.85
N GLU A 55 12.44 9.35 7.17
CA GLU A 55 12.52 8.15 8.00
C GLU A 55 11.18 7.40 8.01
N ARG A 56 11.24 6.09 7.77
CA ARG A 56 10.09 5.20 7.78
C ARG A 56 9.92 4.58 9.16
N ASN A 57 8.69 4.48 9.64
CA ASN A 57 8.38 3.65 10.80
C ASN A 57 8.44 2.15 10.41
N ALA A 58 8.21 1.25 11.36
CA ALA A 58 8.32 -0.19 11.12
C ALA A 58 7.34 -0.67 10.02
N PHE A 59 6.07 -0.25 10.08
CA PHE A 59 5.09 -0.53 9.03
C PHE A 59 5.53 -0.04 7.64
N GLY A 60 6.09 1.16 7.55
CA GLY A 60 6.59 1.71 6.28
C GLY A 60 7.79 0.96 5.73
N GLN A 61 8.62 0.36 6.60
CA GLN A 61 9.72 -0.52 6.19
C GLN A 61 9.16 -1.85 5.65
N ASP A 62 8.24 -2.49 6.37
CA ASP A 62 7.59 -3.72 5.94
C ASP A 62 6.80 -3.54 4.65
N PHE A 63 6.13 -2.39 4.48
CA PHE A 63 5.44 -2.04 3.24
C PHE A 63 6.42 -1.91 2.07
N ASP A 64 7.61 -1.33 2.27
CA ASP A 64 8.62 -1.24 1.22
C ASP A 64 9.23 -2.59 0.87
N ASP A 65 9.50 -3.42 1.89
CA ASP A 65 10.00 -4.79 1.73
C ASP A 65 8.98 -5.70 1.02
N ALA A 66 7.68 -5.44 1.22
CA ALA A 66 6.58 -6.03 0.47
C ALA A 66 6.43 -5.50 -0.96
N GLY A 67 7.37 -4.66 -1.44
CA GLY A 67 7.33 -4.08 -2.79
C GLY A 67 6.36 -2.91 -2.93
N ARG A 68 5.87 -2.36 -1.80
CA ARG A 68 4.83 -1.33 -1.73
C ARG A 68 3.48 -1.85 -2.21
N GLU A 69 3.14 -3.07 -1.83
CA GLU A 69 1.84 -3.69 -2.11
C GLU A 69 1.20 -4.20 -0.81
N TRP A 70 -0.13 -4.14 -0.72
CA TRP A 70 -0.89 -4.78 0.36
C TRP A 70 -0.91 -6.30 0.18
N THR A 71 0.21 -6.94 0.46
CA THR A 71 0.37 -8.40 0.38
C THR A 71 -0.27 -9.09 1.58
N GLN A 72 -0.59 -10.37 1.44
CA GLN A 72 -1.04 -11.18 2.58
C GLN A 72 0.00 -11.17 3.72
N GLN A 73 1.30 -11.28 3.39
CA GLN A 73 2.37 -11.25 4.39
C GLN A 73 2.39 -9.93 5.15
N LEU A 74 2.28 -8.79 4.46
CA LEU A 74 2.21 -7.49 5.11
C LEU A 74 0.95 -7.36 5.97
N CYS A 75 -0.21 -7.78 5.46
CA CYS A 75 -1.45 -7.72 6.22
C CYS A 75 -1.43 -8.56 7.51
N GLU A 76 -0.79 -9.73 7.48
CA GLU A 76 -0.65 -10.64 8.62
C GLU A 76 0.49 -10.26 9.58
N ALA A 77 1.40 -9.37 9.17
CA ALA A 77 2.50 -8.90 10.02
C ALA A 77 2.00 -7.99 11.15
N ASP A 78 2.70 -8.04 12.29
CA ASP A 78 2.58 -7.13 13.43
C ASP A 78 3.84 -6.25 13.41
N SER A 79 3.78 -5.14 12.65
CA SER A 79 4.99 -4.40 12.29
C SER A 79 5.60 -3.67 13.50
N ASP A 80 4.77 -3.19 14.42
CA ASP A 80 5.20 -2.41 15.58
C ASP A 80 5.24 -3.21 16.89
N GLU A 81 4.98 -4.52 16.82
CA GLU A 81 5.08 -5.49 17.92
C GLU A 81 4.09 -5.21 19.07
N ASP A 82 2.90 -4.68 18.75
CA ASP A 82 1.85 -4.36 19.71
C ASP A 82 0.89 -5.53 20.00
N GLY A 83 1.01 -6.61 19.22
CA GLY A 83 0.20 -7.82 19.32
C GLY A 83 -1.00 -7.86 18.37
N GLN A 84 -1.17 -6.88 17.50
CA GLN A 84 -2.15 -6.88 16.41
C GLN A 84 -1.49 -6.97 15.06
N THR A 85 -2.19 -7.56 14.09
CA THR A 85 -1.72 -7.51 12.71
C THR A 85 -2.07 -6.18 12.06
N ASN A 86 -1.29 -5.75 11.07
CA ASN A 86 -1.57 -4.57 10.25
C ASN A 86 -3.00 -4.61 9.68
N GLY A 87 -3.47 -5.80 9.28
CA GLY A 87 -4.84 -6.02 8.84
C GLY A 87 -5.89 -5.80 9.92
N GLN A 88 -5.65 -6.22 11.16
CA GLN A 88 -6.57 -5.89 12.27
C GLN A 88 -6.62 -4.38 12.48
N GLU A 89 -5.50 -3.68 12.46
CA GLU A 89 -5.50 -2.25 12.71
C GLU A 89 -6.12 -1.43 11.56
N LEU A 90 -5.82 -1.80 10.32
CA LEU A 90 -6.29 -1.11 9.11
C LEU A 90 -7.65 -1.62 8.62
N GLY A 91 -8.31 -2.50 9.36
CA GLY A 91 -9.68 -2.94 9.08
C GLY A 91 -9.83 -4.04 8.03
N ASP A 92 -8.76 -4.75 7.71
CA ASP A 92 -8.73 -5.93 6.87
C ASP A 92 -8.15 -7.16 7.63
N PRO A 93 -8.81 -7.65 8.70
CA PRO A 93 -8.26 -8.73 9.53
C PRO A 93 -8.17 -10.09 8.83
N CYS A 94 -8.72 -10.18 7.62
CA CYS A 94 -8.71 -11.39 6.79
C CYS A 94 -7.84 -11.28 5.56
N CYS A 95 -7.16 -10.15 5.36
CA CYS A 95 -6.27 -9.93 4.22
C CYS A 95 -6.97 -10.12 2.87
N GLU A 96 -8.22 -9.66 2.79
CA GLU A 96 -9.10 -9.81 1.63
C GLU A 96 -9.14 -8.53 0.78
N TRP A 97 -8.70 -7.41 1.35
CA TRP A 97 -8.70 -6.14 0.64
C TRP A 97 -7.63 -6.15 -0.45
N SER A 98 -7.96 -5.56 -1.59
CA SER A 98 -6.97 -5.17 -2.59
C SER A 98 -7.46 -3.92 -3.32
N GLU A 99 -6.52 -3.11 -3.80
CA GLU A 99 -6.81 -1.86 -4.53
C GLU A 99 -7.69 -2.10 -5.77
N LEU A 100 -7.61 -3.30 -6.36
CA LEU A 100 -8.34 -3.69 -7.57
C LEU A 100 -9.68 -4.39 -7.29
N SER A 101 -10.01 -4.69 -6.03
CA SER A 101 -11.25 -5.39 -5.66
C SER A 101 -12.34 -4.43 -5.22
N ASP A 102 -13.59 -4.77 -5.52
CA ASP A 102 -14.77 -4.07 -4.98
C ASP A 102 -15.07 -4.47 -3.51
N ARG A 103 -14.22 -5.28 -2.87
CA ARG A 103 -14.39 -5.68 -1.47
C ARG A 103 -13.81 -4.56 -0.57
N PRO A 104 -14.64 -3.80 0.17
CA PRO A 104 -14.14 -2.82 1.11
C PRO A 104 -13.47 -3.51 2.31
N PRO A 105 -12.63 -2.80 3.09
CA PRO A 105 -12.18 -3.31 4.39
C PRO A 105 -13.41 -3.61 5.27
N ARG A 106 -13.25 -4.57 6.17
CA ARG A 106 -14.32 -5.04 7.09
C ARG A 106 -14.83 -3.93 8.02
N TRP A 107 -14.00 -2.92 8.31
CA TRP A 107 -14.44 -1.66 8.92
C TRP A 107 -13.59 -0.49 8.43
N THR A 108 -14.12 0.72 8.57
CA THR A 108 -13.44 1.98 8.22
C THR A 108 -13.22 2.89 9.42
N ASP A 109 -14.05 2.76 10.46
CA ASP A 109 -13.95 3.56 11.68
C ASP A 109 -13.28 2.78 12.80
N GLY A 110 -12.53 3.47 13.65
CA GLY A 110 -11.82 2.86 14.78
C GLY A 110 -10.60 2.02 14.38
N VAL A 111 -10.02 2.33 13.22
CA VAL A 111 -8.69 1.88 12.81
C VAL A 111 -7.60 2.51 13.69
N SER A 112 -6.44 1.87 13.77
CA SER A 112 -5.26 2.35 14.50
C SER A 112 -4.05 2.50 13.58
N HIS A 113 -2.91 2.86 14.17
CA HIS A 113 -1.71 3.24 13.43
C HIS A 113 -0.71 2.09 13.47
N PRO A 114 -0.46 1.39 12.35
CA PRO A 114 0.28 0.12 12.33
C PRO A 114 1.80 0.21 12.56
N GLY A 115 2.29 1.43 12.77
CA GLY A 115 3.68 1.72 13.09
C GLY A 115 3.86 2.45 14.42
N ASP A 116 2.84 2.51 15.29
CA ASP A 116 2.88 3.15 16.60
C ASP A 116 2.29 2.20 17.67
N PRO A 117 3.13 1.50 18.46
CA PRO A 117 2.68 0.45 19.37
C PRO A 117 1.87 0.97 20.57
N SER A 118 1.65 2.28 20.65
CA SER A 118 0.72 2.88 21.60
C SER A 118 -0.72 2.97 21.07
N LYS A 119 -0.97 2.55 19.82
CA LYS A 119 -2.22 2.72 19.10
C LYS A 119 -2.78 1.37 18.67
N THR A 120 -3.73 0.86 19.44
CA THR A 120 -4.40 -0.40 19.13
C THR A 120 -5.85 -0.19 18.67
N SER A 121 -6.36 -1.03 17.78
CA SER A 121 -7.79 -1.15 17.51
C SER A 121 -8.52 -1.94 18.61
N ASP A 122 -9.85 -1.86 18.66
CA ASP A 122 -10.66 -2.62 19.63
C ASP A 122 -10.76 -4.10 19.22
N PRO A 123 -10.23 -5.07 20.00
CA PRO A 123 -10.23 -6.49 19.63
C PRO A 123 -11.60 -7.12 19.44
N SER A 124 -12.67 -6.51 19.98
CA SER A 124 -14.03 -6.98 19.75
C SER A 124 -14.45 -6.93 18.28
N ARG A 125 -13.75 -6.14 17.44
CA ARG A 125 -14.01 -5.99 16.00
C ARG A 125 -13.73 -7.26 15.21
N TRP A 126 -12.72 -8.05 15.61
CA TRP A 126 -12.38 -9.32 14.94
C TRP A 126 -12.58 -10.56 15.81
N ALA A 127 -12.98 -10.41 17.07
CA ALA A 127 -13.20 -11.53 17.98
C ALA A 127 -14.14 -12.63 17.45
N SER A 128 -15.11 -12.27 16.58
CA SER A 128 -16.06 -13.21 15.97
C SER A 128 -15.83 -13.44 14.48
N ILE A 129 -14.87 -12.75 13.87
CA ILE A 129 -14.58 -12.88 12.44
C ILE A 129 -13.91 -14.23 12.20
N ARG A 130 -14.41 -14.95 11.20
CA ARG A 130 -13.78 -16.14 10.66
C ARG A 130 -13.37 -15.80 9.25
N CYS A 131 -12.06 -15.66 9.05
CA CYS A 131 -11.49 -15.49 7.72
C CYS A 131 -11.66 -16.83 7.00
N GLU A 132 -12.52 -16.84 5.98
CA GLU A 132 -12.72 -18.05 5.21
C GLU A 132 -11.47 -18.27 4.37
N ALA A 133 -10.80 -19.42 4.56
CA ALA A 133 -9.83 -19.88 3.59
C ALA A 133 -10.61 -20.17 2.30
N GLU A 134 -10.55 -19.25 1.33
CA GLU A 134 -11.22 -19.37 0.03
C GLU A 134 -11.02 -20.79 -0.52
N ALA A 135 -12.10 -21.59 -0.49
CA ALA A 135 -12.13 -22.93 -1.06
C ALA A 135 -12.11 -22.81 -2.59
N GLY A 136 -10.91 -22.80 -3.16
CA GLY A 136 -10.73 -23.00 -4.59
C GLY A 136 -11.27 -24.36 -5.05
N GLY A 137 -12.27 -24.32 -5.95
CA GLY A 137 -12.70 -25.43 -6.82
C GLY A 137 -13.94 -26.18 -6.31
N LYS A 138 -15.02 -26.29 -7.07
CA LYS A 138 -15.06 -26.68 -8.49
C LYS A 138 -16.14 -25.94 -9.27
N SER A 139 -15.75 -25.41 -10.43
CA SER A 139 -16.59 -25.35 -11.61
C SER A 139 -16.85 -26.79 -12.08
N GLU A 140 -18.09 -27.15 -12.38
CA GLU A 140 -18.44 -27.86 -13.61
C GLU A 140 -19.97 -27.90 -13.79
N LEU A 141 -20.33 -27.88 -15.07
CA LEU A 141 -21.66 -27.98 -15.68
C LEU A 141 -22.40 -29.28 -15.32
#